data_AF-A0A2N5T523-F1
#
_entry.id   AF-A0A2N5T523-F1
#
_cell.length_a   1.000
_cell.length_b   1.000
_cell.length_c   1.000
_cell.angle_alpha   90.00
_cell.angle_beta   90.00
_cell.angle_gamma   90.00
#
_symmetry.space_group_name_H-M   'P 1'
#
loop_
_entity.id
_entity.type
_entity.pdbx_description
1 polymer ?
#
loop_
_entity_poly.entity_id
_entity_poly.type
_entity_poly.pdbx_seq_one_letter_code
_entity_poly.pdbx_strand_id
1 'polypeptide(L)'
;MTSKVTRETKILLTTDNYALWLLPMKAKLHKLKSLTVVTGAVVCPNPKADKANAELYTQLNKDAYTEIILHLNQENLALVSTKLPPKDEFNGYALWQLLKSQYAGSDLTS
;
A
#
# COMPACT_ATOMS: atom_id res chain seq x y z
N MET A 1 -16.16 35.19 7.80
CA MET A 1 -15.05 34.48 7.13
C MET A 1 -15.51 33.06 6.85
N THR A 2 -15.78 32.73 5.60
CA THR A 2 -16.18 31.38 5.17
C THR A 2 -14.92 30.52 5.03
N SER A 3 -14.73 29.56 5.92
CA SER A 3 -13.68 28.56 5.76
C SER A 3 -13.98 27.75 4.51
N LYS A 4 -13.10 27.86 3.52
CA LYS A 4 -13.13 27.04 2.32
C LYS A 4 -12.79 25.61 2.77
N VAL A 5 -13.83 24.80 3.03
CA VAL A 5 -13.65 23.37 3.28
C VAL A 5 -13.19 22.76 1.96
N THR A 6 -11.88 22.65 1.78
CA THR A 6 -11.31 21.85 0.71
C THR A 6 -11.68 20.40 1.01
N ARG A 7 -12.77 19.91 0.42
CA ARG A 7 -13.07 18.48 0.41
C ARG A 7 -11.97 17.81 -0.40
N GLU A 8 -10.90 17.35 0.26
CA GLU A 8 -9.98 16.41 -0.34
C GLU A 8 -10.81 15.18 -0.74
N THR A 9 -11.06 15.04 -2.04
CA THR A 9 -11.86 13.94 -2.55
C THR A 9 -10.95 12.73 -2.54
N LYS A 10 -10.96 12.02 -1.41
CA LYS A 10 -10.18 10.81 -1.22
C LYS A 10 -10.79 9.70 -2.06
N ILE A 11 -10.09 9.29 -3.11
CA ILE A 11 -10.47 8.13 -3.91
C ILE A 11 -10.18 6.89 -3.06
N LEU A 12 -11.24 6.22 -2.60
CA LEU A 12 -11.14 4.93 -1.93
C LEU A 12 -11.14 3.80 -2.98
N LEU A 13 -10.39 2.74 -2.72
CA LEU A 13 -10.42 1.55 -3.56
C LEU A 13 -11.79 0.88 -3.42
N THR A 14 -12.47 0.68 -4.54
CA THR A 14 -13.67 -0.14 -4.69
C THR A 14 -13.37 -1.28 -5.66
N THR A 15 -14.33 -2.15 -5.92
CA THR A 15 -14.16 -3.27 -6.85
C THR A 15 -13.88 -2.84 -8.29
N ASP A 16 -14.36 -1.65 -8.69
CA ASP A 16 -14.46 -1.26 -10.09
C ASP A 16 -13.49 -0.13 -10.47
N ASN A 17 -12.73 0.40 -9.51
CA ASN A 17 -11.94 1.61 -9.72
C ASN A 17 -10.43 1.42 -9.52
N TYR A 18 -9.93 0.17 -9.50
CA TYR A 18 -8.52 -0.10 -9.19
C TYR A 18 -7.54 0.74 -10.02
N ALA A 19 -7.74 0.87 -11.34
CA ALA A 19 -6.89 1.70 -12.19
C ALA A 19 -6.91 3.19 -11.81
N LEU A 20 -8.08 3.73 -11.45
CA LEU A 20 -8.25 5.13 -11.01
C LEU A 20 -7.68 5.37 -9.61
N TRP A 21 -7.77 4.37 -8.72
CA TRP A 21 -7.18 4.42 -7.38
C TRP A 21 -5.65 4.27 -7.41
N LEU A 22 -5.13 3.46 -8.32
CA LEU A 22 -3.72 3.09 -8.39
C LEU A 22 -2.83 4.31 -8.63
N LEU A 23 -3.23 5.22 -9.53
CA LEU A 23 -2.44 6.40 -9.88
C LEU A 23 -2.19 7.34 -8.68
N PRO A 24 -3.22 7.86 -7.98
CA PRO A 24 -3.01 8.71 -6.81
C PRO A 24 -2.35 7.94 -5.67
N MET A 25 -2.60 6.64 -5.51
CA MET A 25 -1.93 5.84 -4.48
C MET A 25 -0.43 5.73 -4.73
N LYS A 26 0.00 5.43 -5.98
CA LYS A 26 1.42 5.42 -6.34
C LYS A 26 2.07 6.77 -6.08
N ALA A 27 1.40 7.88 -6.39
CA ALA A 27 1.92 9.23 -6.12
C ALA A 27 2.10 9.50 -4.61
N LYS A 28 1.13 9.09 -3.78
CA LYS A 28 1.22 9.19 -2.32
C LYS A 28 2.38 8.37 -1.75
N LEU A 29 2.51 7.12 -2.17
CA LEU A 29 3.59 6.23 -1.74
C LEU A 29 4.97 6.72 -2.23
N HIS A 30 5.03 7.32 -3.42
CA HIS A 30 6.25 7.96 -3.92
C HIS A 30 6.64 9.15 -3.03
N LYS A 31 5.69 10.00 -2.66
CA LYS A 31 5.92 11.11 -1.71
C LYS A 31 6.41 10.62 -0.35
N LEU A 32 5.90 9.47 0.12
CA LEU A 32 6.34 8.79 1.33
C LEU A 32 7.66 8.02 1.18
N LYS A 33 8.26 7.99 -0.02
CA LYS A 33 9.47 7.20 -0.36
C LYS A 33 9.30 5.69 -0.18
N SER A 34 8.07 5.19 -0.11
CA SER A 34 7.76 3.78 0.15
C SER A 34 7.28 3.01 -1.10
N LEU A 35 7.13 3.70 -2.25
CA LEU A 35 6.71 3.05 -3.50
C LEU A 35 7.65 1.92 -3.93
N THR A 36 8.97 2.13 -3.83
CA THR A 36 9.97 1.12 -4.21
C THR A 36 9.99 -0.08 -3.26
N VAL A 37 9.60 0.13 -2.00
CA VAL A 37 9.43 -0.94 -1.00
C VAL A 37 8.24 -1.82 -1.37
N VAL A 38 7.05 -1.24 -1.56
CA VAL A 38 5.84 -2.05 -1.81
C VAL A 38 5.79 -2.69 -3.20
N THR A 39 6.51 -2.14 -4.16
CA THR A 39 6.67 -2.74 -5.49
C THR A 39 7.75 -3.84 -5.52
N GLY A 40 8.54 -4.00 -4.46
CA GLY A 40 9.65 -4.95 -4.41
C GLY A 40 10.88 -4.54 -5.22
N ALA A 41 10.94 -3.28 -5.69
CA ALA A 41 12.10 -2.76 -6.40
C ALA A 41 13.33 -2.63 -5.50
N VAL A 42 13.12 -2.45 -4.19
CA VAL A 42 14.16 -2.53 -3.17
C VAL A 42 13.94 -3.79 -2.35
N VAL A 43 14.98 -4.61 -2.22
CA VAL A 43 14.97 -5.80 -1.36
C VAL A 43 15.23 -5.37 0.09
N CYS A 44 14.56 -6.01 1.04
CA CYS A 44 14.77 -5.80 2.47
C CYS A 44 16.25 -5.99 2.83
N PRO A 45 16.95 -4.95 3.37
CA PRO A 45 18.35 -5.07 3.74
C PRO A 45 18.56 -6.07 4.87
N ASN A 46 19.73 -6.73 4.89
CA ASN A 46 20.11 -7.62 5.99
C ASN A 46 20.41 -6.78 7.26
N PRO A 47 19.66 -6.93 8.36
CA PRO A 47 19.84 -6.12 9.57
C PRO A 47 21.22 -6.26 10.23
N LYS A 48 21.93 -7.38 9.97
CA LYS A 48 23.29 -7.59 10.51
C LYS A 48 24.36 -6.85 9.71
N ALA A 49 24.12 -6.64 8.42
CA ALA A 49 25.07 -5.99 7.52
C ALA A 49 24.82 -4.48 7.43
N ASP A 50 23.54 -4.08 7.45
CA ASP A 50 23.13 -2.68 7.31
C ASP A 50 21.87 -2.42 8.14
N LYS A 51 22.10 -2.23 9.45
CA LYS A 51 21.03 -2.01 10.43
C LYS A 51 20.19 -0.77 10.11
N ALA A 52 20.84 0.33 9.73
CA ALA A 52 20.17 1.61 9.50
C ALA A 52 19.19 1.53 8.33
N ASN A 53 19.59 0.92 7.20
CA ASN A 53 18.69 0.77 6.07
C ASN A 53 17.61 -0.30 6.32
N ALA A 54 17.89 -1.35 7.10
CA ALA A 54 16.86 -2.32 7.49
C ALA A 54 15.76 -1.70 8.37
N GLU A 55 16.14 -0.83 9.31
CA GLU A 55 15.20 -0.06 10.14
C GLU A 55 14.39 0.92 9.30
N LEU A 56 15.04 1.67 8.40
CA LEU A 56 14.36 2.58 7.46
C LEU A 56 13.40 1.83 6.54
N TYR A 57 13.80 0.69 5.98
CA TYR A 57 12.94 -0.16 5.16
C TYR A 57 11.69 -0.58 5.95
N THR A 58 11.88 -1.04 7.19
CA THR A 58 10.79 -1.46 8.06
C THR A 58 9.81 -0.33 8.32
N GLN A 59 10.30 0.88 8.59
CA GLN A 59 9.47 2.06 8.80
C GLN A 59 8.65 2.42 7.55
N LEU A 60 9.32 2.53 6.40
CA LEU A 60 8.66 2.87 5.13
C LEU A 60 7.61 1.82 4.73
N ASN A 61 7.85 0.55 5.02
CA ASN A 61 6.89 -0.53 4.76
C ASN A 61 5.61 -0.39 5.62
N LYS A 62 5.76 -0.02 6.90
CA LYS A 62 4.64 0.24 7.82
C LYS A 62 3.88 1.52 7.46
N ASP A 63 4.59 2.57 7.05
CA ASP A 63 3.97 3.82 6.60
C ASP A 63 3.15 3.59 5.33
N ALA A 64 3.67 2.79 4.39
CA ALA A 64 2.92 2.38 3.21
C ALA A 64 1.66 1.59 3.55
N TYR A 65 1.76 0.61 4.46
CA TYR A 65 0.60 -0.15 4.94
C TYR A 65 -0.50 0.79 5.44
N THR A 66 -0.13 1.73 6.31
CA THR A 66 -1.06 2.69 6.91
C THR A 66 -1.73 3.56 5.85
N GLU A 67 -0.95 4.13 4.92
CA GLU A 67 -1.50 4.97 3.85
C GLU A 67 -2.45 4.18 2.95
N ILE A 68 -2.12 2.94 2.59
CA ILE A 68 -2.98 2.09 1.76
C ILE A 68 -4.28 1.78 2.49
N ILE A 69 -4.24 1.30 3.74
CA ILE A 69 -5.43 0.97 4.55
C ILE A 69 -6.38 2.16 4.64
N LEU A 70 -5.84 3.36 4.86
CA LEU A 70 -6.66 4.56 4.93
C LEU A 70 -7.45 4.80 3.62
N HIS A 71 -6.98 4.32 2.48
CA HIS A 71 -7.61 4.53 1.17
C HIS A 71 -8.37 3.31 0.66
N LEU A 72 -8.79 2.41 1.54
CA LEU A 72 -9.67 1.29 1.20
C LEU A 72 -11.12 1.61 1.59
N ASN A 73 -12.08 1.15 0.78
CA ASN A 73 -13.48 1.10 1.21
C ASN A 73 -13.71 -0.06 2.20
N GLN A 74 -14.93 -0.14 2.76
CA GLN A 74 -15.29 -1.17 3.73
C GLN A 74 -15.13 -2.60 3.21
N GLU A 75 -15.48 -2.86 1.94
CA GLU A 75 -15.35 -4.18 1.33
C GLU A 75 -13.89 -4.61 1.21
N ASN A 76 -13.00 -3.69 0.81
CA ASN A 76 -11.57 -3.94 0.74
C ASN A 76 -10.93 -4.09 2.12
N LEU A 77 -11.41 -3.38 3.14
CA LEU A 77 -10.99 -3.61 4.52
C LEU A 77 -11.37 -5.02 4.99
N ALA A 78 -12.58 -5.49 4.67
CA ALA A 78 -13.01 -6.85 4.97
C ALA A 78 -12.18 -7.90 4.22
N LEU A 79 -11.85 -7.65 2.94
CA LEU A 79 -10.96 -8.49 2.14
C LEU A 79 -9.59 -8.64 2.81
N VAL A 80 -8.97 -7.52 3.20
CA VAL A 80 -7.65 -7.51 3.86
C VAL A 80 -7.70 -8.26 5.18
N SER A 81 -8.71 -7.99 6.01
CA SER A 81 -8.91 -8.68 7.30
C SER A 81 -9.03 -10.21 7.15
N THR A 82 -9.61 -10.67 6.03
CA THR A 82 -9.83 -12.09 5.78
C THR A 82 -8.64 -12.78 5.10
N LYS A 83 -7.95 -12.08 4.18
CA LYS A 83 -6.94 -12.69 3.29
C LYS A 83 -5.49 -12.39 3.68
N LEU A 84 -5.23 -11.30 4.39
CA LEU A 84 -3.86 -10.97 4.82
C LEU A 84 -3.51 -11.80 6.06
N PRO A 85 -2.46 -12.63 6.03
CA PRO A 85 -2.06 -13.42 7.19
C PRO A 85 -1.67 -12.51 8.37
N PRO A 86 -1.90 -12.91 9.64
CA PRO A 86 -1.52 -12.12 10.81
C PRO A 86 -0.01 -11.76 10.86
N LYS A 87 0.85 -12.65 10.34
CA LYS A 87 2.31 -12.40 10.24
C LYS A 87 2.67 -11.24 9.30
N ASP A 88 1.77 -10.88 8.39
CA ASP A 88 1.93 -9.82 7.40
C ASP A 88 1.16 -8.55 7.80
N GLU A 89 0.65 -8.47 9.04
CA GLU A 89 0.10 -7.24 9.59
C GLU A 89 1.17 -6.14 9.59
N PHE A 90 0.77 -4.92 9.21
CA PHE A 90 1.66 -3.77 9.02
C PHE A 90 2.71 -3.95 7.91
N ASN A 91 2.57 -4.95 7.04
CA ASN A 91 3.44 -5.15 5.89
C ASN A 91 2.83 -4.53 4.61
N GLY A 92 3.28 -3.32 4.26
CA GLY A 92 2.79 -2.60 3.09
C GLY A 92 3.05 -3.32 1.77
N TYR A 93 4.19 -4.02 1.65
CA TYR A 93 4.50 -4.87 0.50
C TYR A 93 3.49 -6.00 0.35
N ALA A 94 3.25 -6.78 1.41
CA ALA A 94 2.30 -7.90 1.35
C ALA A 94 0.88 -7.41 1.02
N LEU A 95 0.44 -6.31 1.64
CA LEU A 95 -0.84 -5.68 1.35
C LEU A 95 -0.94 -5.22 -0.12
N TRP A 96 0.10 -4.58 -0.65
CA TRP A 96 0.15 -4.15 -2.05
C TRP A 96 0.04 -5.34 -3.02
N GLN A 97 0.77 -6.42 -2.76
CA GLN A 97 0.69 -7.63 -3.59
C GLN A 97 -0.68 -8.30 -3.52
N LEU A 98 -1.31 -8.34 -2.34
CA LEU A 98 -2.68 -8.84 -2.17
C LEU A 98 -3.68 -8.07 -3.04
N LEU A 99 -3.65 -6.73 -2.96
CA LEU A 99 -4.54 -5.87 -3.76
C LEU A 99 -4.26 -5.97 -5.26
N LYS A 100 -2.97 -6.02 -5.65
CA LYS A 100 -2.60 -6.23 -7.05
C LYS A 100 -3.13 -7.58 -7.56
N SER A 101 -2.93 -8.66 -6.82
CA SER A 101 -3.42 -9.99 -7.20
C SER A 101 -4.95 -10.06 -7.29
N GLN A 102 -5.67 -9.28 -6.47
CA GLN A 102 -7.12 -9.25 -6.49
C GLN A 102 -7.69 -8.51 -7.72
N TYR A 103 -7.03 -7.43 -8.16
CA TYR A 103 -7.63 -6.49 -9.13
C TYR A 103 -6.89 -6.33 -10.46
N ALA A 104 -5.59 -6.55 -10.52
CA ALA A 104 -4.83 -6.43 -11.77
C ALA A 104 -4.94 -7.69 -12.65
N GLY A 105 -5.65 -8.73 -12.17
CA GLY A 105 -5.47 -10.09 -12.65
C GLY A 105 -4.12 -10.62 -12.18
N SER A 106 -4.03 -11.89 -11.83
CA SER A 106 -2.73 -12.52 -11.76
C SER A 106 -2.11 -12.44 -13.16
N ASP A 107 -0.89 -11.90 -13.29
CA ASP A 107 -0.01 -12.02 -14.47
C ASP A 107 0.37 -13.51 -14.75
N LEU A 108 -0.56 -14.45 -14.54
CA LEU A 108 -0.50 -15.80 -15.04
C LEU A 108 -0.89 -15.75 -16.52
N THR A 109 0.00 -15.14 -17.31
CA THR A 109 0.17 -15.58 -18.69
C THR A 109 0.50 -17.08 -18.65
N SER A 110 -0.29 -17.84 -19.42
CA SER A 110 -0.23 -19.29 -19.57
C SER A 110 1.12 -19.79 -20.08
#